data_AF-A0A075HDL5-F1
#
_entry.id   AF-A0A075HDL5-F1
#
_cell.length_a   1.000
_cell.length_b   1.000
_cell.length_c   1.000
_cell.angle_alpha   90.00
_cell.angle_beta   90.00
_cell.angle_gamma   90.00
#
_symmetry.space_group_name_H-M   'P 1'
#
loop_
_entity.id
_entity.type
_entity.pdbx_description
1 polymer ?
#
loop_
_entity_poly.entity_id
_entity_poly.type
_entity_poly.pdbx_seq_one_letter_code
_entity_poly.pdbx_strand_id
1 'polypeptide(L)'
;MLIDIPDAGIILVSVLAFLSGLVTLYLYTKVRSSGVSVKTAPTNQERIDYYERELIDMKIRLDAMELDGESFTNPDLPTKKVKSFETPEVEKQEFAAPKPKASPRVPNMSFEDSVVHVLQLITKGPMTSRDIEVTFGKSREHVSRLMKKLFEDGFVDRDTAARPYRYTITNKGQERIGSNEGDVVYAVSQ
;
A
#
# COMPACT_ATOMS: atom_id res chain seq x y z
N MET A 1 65.29 3.37 -8.62
CA MET A 1 64.17 4.33 -8.77
C MET A 1 64.29 5.29 -7.61
N LEU A 2 64.84 6.48 -7.87
CA LEU A 2 65.17 7.46 -6.83
C LEU A 2 63.85 8.14 -6.43
N ILE A 3 63.45 7.96 -5.17
CA ILE A 3 62.29 8.67 -4.61
C ILE A 3 62.79 10.06 -4.23
N ASP A 4 62.45 11.04 -5.05
CA ASP A 4 62.65 12.45 -4.71
C ASP A 4 61.65 12.81 -3.61
N ILE A 5 62.18 13.03 -2.41
CA ILE A 5 61.40 13.45 -1.26
C ILE A 5 60.95 14.89 -1.54
N PRO A 6 59.64 15.19 -1.50
CA PRO A 6 59.16 16.54 -1.72
C PRO A 6 59.73 17.48 -0.64
N ASP A 7 60.10 18.69 -1.06
CA ASP A 7 60.63 19.72 -0.18
C ASP A 7 59.69 19.98 1.02
N ALA A 8 60.27 20.28 2.17
CA ALA A 8 59.55 20.47 3.43
C ALA A 8 58.42 21.52 3.30
N GLY A 9 58.62 22.53 2.45
CA GLY A 9 57.59 23.52 2.12
C GLY A 9 56.36 22.93 1.44
N ILE A 10 56.54 21.99 0.50
CA ILE A 10 55.44 21.33 -0.24
C ILE A 10 54.64 20.44 0.71
N ILE A 11 55.34 19.72 1.60
CA ILE A 11 54.71 18.89 2.63
C ILE A 11 53.88 19.76 3.58
N LEU A 12 54.43 20.87 4.05
CA LEU A 12 53.73 21.81 4.94
C LEU A 12 52.44 22.36 4.32
N VAL A 13 52.51 22.81 3.06
CA VAL A 13 51.36 23.34 2.33
C VAL A 13 50.29 22.26 2.14
N SER A 14 50.68 21.04 1.81
CA SER A 14 49.75 19.91 1.65
C SER A 14 49.02 19.59 2.96
N VAL A 15 49.73 19.60 4.10
CA VAL A 15 49.14 19.36 5.41
C VAL A 15 48.16 20.48 5.80
N LEU A 16 48.55 21.74 5.57
CA LEU A 16 47.67 22.89 5.83
C LEU A 16 46.42 22.88 4.95
N ALA A 17 46.55 22.53 3.67
CA ALA A 17 45.41 22.39 2.76
C ALA A 17 44.45 21.30 3.24
N PHE A 18 44.97 20.14 3.67
CA PHE A 18 44.16 19.04 4.20
C PHE A 18 43.39 19.44 5.47
N LEU A 19 44.07 20.10 6.42
CA LEU A 19 43.43 20.58 7.65
C LEU A 19 42.36 21.65 7.36
N SER A 20 42.62 22.56 6.42
CA SER A 20 41.63 23.55 6.00
C SER A 20 40.38 22.91 5.37
N GLY A 21 40.55 21.82 4.62
CA GLY A 21 39.47 21.03 4.05
C GLY A 21 38.62 20.34 5.12
N LEU A 22 39.26 19.75 6.15
CA LEU A 22 38.54 19.16 7.29
C LEU A 22 37.74 20.19 8.08
N VAL A 23 38.32 21.36 8.34
CA VAL A 23 37.62 22.46 9.02
C VAL A 23 36.43 22.94 8.20
N THR A 24 36.61 23.12 6.89
CA THR A 24 35.54 23.52 5.96
C THR A 24 34.44 22.46 5.88
N LEU A 25 34.79 21.18 5.84
CA LEU A 25 33.83 20.07 5.87
C LEU A 25 33.08 20.00 7.21
N TYR A 26 33.76 20.24 8.33
CA TYR A 26 33.14 20.31 9.66
C TYR A 26 32.16 21.48 9.77
N LEU A 27 32.52 22.68 9.30
CA LEU A 27 31.63 23.84 9.22
C LEU A 27 30.45 23.56 8.29
N TYR A 28 30.70 22.98 7.13
CA TYR A 28 29.67 22.62 6.15
C TYR A 28 28.70 21.58 6.71
N THR A 29 29.20 20.52 7.34
CA THR A 29 28.37 19.50 7.99
C THR A 29 27.66 20.04 9.21
N LYS A 30 28.23 20.96 9.99
CA LYS A 30 27.55 21.58 11.12
C LYS A 30 26.39 22.49 10.68
N VAL A 31 26.60 23.30 9.64
CA VAL A 31 25.57 24.16 9.04
C VAL A 31 24.52 23.35 8.26
N ARG A 32 24.93 22.25 7.59
CA ARG A 32 24.00 21.36 6.86
C ARG A 32 23.27 20.37 7.77
N SER A 33 23.88 19.91 8.87
CA SER A 33 23.25 19.00 9.86
C SER A 33 22.10 19.68 10.59
N SER A 34 22.23 20.98 10.88
CA SER A 34 21.12 21.78 11.42
C SER A 34 20.01 22.04 10.37
N GLY A 35 20.23 21.70 9.10
CA GLY A 35 19.26 21.83 7.99
C GLY A 35 18.73 20.51 7.41
N VAL A 36 19.20 19.34 7.85
CA VAL A 36 18.63 18.03 7.50
C VAL A 36 17.81 17.50 8.67
N SER A 37 16.91 18.34 9.18
CA SER A 37 15.60 17.80 9.51
C SER A 37 14.94 17.56 8.17
N VAL A 38 15.01 16.31 7.70
CA VAL A 38 14.06 15.82 6.71
C VAL A 38 12.71 16.22 7.28
N LYS A 39 12.07 17.23 6.67
CA LYS A 39 10.69 17.56 6.92
C LYS A 39 9.88 16.36 6.44
N THR A 40 9.88 15.28 7.23
CA THR A 40 8.77 14.34 7.26
C THR A 40 7.58 15.24 7.52
N ALA A 41 6.68 15.30 6.53
CA ALA A 41 5.48 16.10 6.65
C ALA A 41 4.87 15.83 8.04
N PRO A 42 4.59 16.85 8.86
CA PRO A 42 4.22 16.68 10.28
C PRO A 42 3.02 15.74 10.46
N THR A 43 2.19 15.60 9.43
CA THR A 43 1.04 14.71 9.35
C THR A 43 1.32 13.21 9.36
N ASN A 44 2.49 12.73 8.88
CA ASN A 44 2.75 11.28 8.85
C ASN A 44 3.30 10.78 10.19
N GLN A 45 4.15 11.56 10.85
CA GLN A 45 4.76 11.16 12.12
C GLN A 45 3.71 11.12 13.24
N GLU A 46 2.87 12.15 13.34
CA GLU A 46 1.78 12.20 14.33
C GLU A 46 0.79 11.04 14.18
N ARG A 47 0.54 10.59 12.94
CA ARG A 47 -0.30 9.42 12.66
C ARG A 47 0.38 8.12 13.10
N ILE A 48 1.67 7.98 12.85
CA ILE A 48 2.44 6.82 13.30
C ILE A 48 2.43 6.76 14.84
N ASP A 49 2.71 7.87 15.51
CA ASP A 49 2.73 7.97 16.97
C ASP A 49 1.32 7.68 17.58
N TYR A 50 0.24 8.07 16.90
CA TYR A 50 -1.12 7.74 17.30
C TYR A 50 -1.38 6.23 17.25
N TYR A 51 -1.03 5.57 16.15
CA TYR A 51 -1.21 4.11 16.02
C TYR A 51 -0.29 3.33 16.95
N GLU A 52 0.92 3.81 17.20
CA GLU A 52 1.84 3.22 18.16
C GLU A 52 1.25 3.21 19.58
N ARG A 53 0.64 4.32 20.00
CA ARG A 53 -0.03 4.41 21.31
C ARG A 53 -1.24 3.47 21.41
N GLU A 54 -2.04 3.36 20.36
CA GLU A 54 -3.21 2.47 20.33
C GLU A 54 -2.80 0.99 20.44
N LEU A 55 -1.71 0.60 19.76
CA LEU A 55 -1.16 -0.75 19.84
C LEU A 55 -0.56 -1.07 21.21
N ILE A 56 0.09 -0.10 21.85
CA ILE A 56 0.65 -0.26 23.21
C ILE A 56 -0.47 -0.49 24.22
N ASP A 57 -1.57 0.27 24.19
CA ASP A 57 -2.70 0.08 25.11
C ASP A 57 -3.37 -1.28 24.93
N MET A 58 -3.59 -1.69 23.67
CA MET A 58 -4.09 -3.03 23.35
C MET A 58 -3.18 -4.12 23.91
N LYS A 59 -1.86 -3.96 23.80
CA LYS A 59 -0.89 -4.92 24.33
C LYS A 59 -0.89 -4.97 25.85
N ILE A 60 -0.88 -3.82 26.53
CA ILE A 60 -0.96 -3.76 27.99
C ILE A 60 -2.23 -4.46 28.50
N ARG A 61 -3.36 -4.23 27.82
CA ARG A 61 -4.64 -4.87 28.16
C ARG A 61 -4.61 -6.38 27.95
N LEU A 62 -4.00 -6.84 26.86
CA LEU A 62 -3.86 -8.27 26.55
C LEU A 62 -2.91 -8.95 27.54
N ASP A 63 -1.79 -8.31 27.85
CA ASP A 63 -0.82 -8.77 28.85
C ASP A 63 -1.46 -8.79 30.25
N ALA A 64 -2.33 -7.83 30.60
CA ALA A 64 -3.07 -7.82 31.86
C ALA A 64 -4.13 -8.95 31.94
N MET A 65 -4.83 -9.23 30.84
CA MET A 65 -5.77 -10.35 30.76
C MET A 65 -5.07 -11.72 30.84
N GLU A 66 -3.86 -11.83 30.30
CA GLU A 66 -3.02 -13.03 30.40
C GLU A 66 -2.51 -13.21 31.85
N LEU A 67 -2.12 -12.12 32.53
CA LEU A 67 -1.70 -12.14 33.93
C LEU A 67 -2.81 -12.54 34.92
N ASP A 68 -4.07 -12.17 34.66
CA ASP A 68 -5.23 -12.56 35.48
C ASP A 68 -5.77 -13.96 35.13
N GLY A 69 -5.19 -14.63 34.13
CA GLY A 69 -5.70 -15.86 33.52
C GLY A 69 -5.38 -17.18 34.23
N GLU A 70 -4.61 -17.17 35.32
CA GLU A 70 -4.19 -18.42 35.94
C GLU A 70 -4.11 -18.35 37.48
N SER A 71 -5.28 -18.55 38.11
CA SER A 71 -5.42 -19.17 39.45
C SER A 71 -6.88 -19.52 39.75
N PHE A 72 -7.42 -20.59 39.14
CA PHE A 72 -8.62 -21.28 39.66
C PHE A 72 -8.28 -22.71 40.09
N THR A 73 -7.26 -22.85 40.92
CA THR A 73 -7.14 -24.00 41.82
C THR A 73 -7.74 -23.59 43.15
N ASN A 74 -8.98 -24.01 43.45
CA ASN A 74 -9.39 -24.30 44.83
C ASN A 74 -10.61 -25.22 44.87
N PRO A 75 -10.68 -26.17 45.83
CA PRO A 75 -11.58 -27.31 45.81
C PRO A 75 -12.60 -27.19 46.97
N ASP A 76 -13.68 -26.44 46.83
CA ASP A 76 -14.76 -26.53 47.82
C ASP A 76 -16.09 -25.99 47.27
N LEU A 77 -16.93 -26.89 46.76
CA LEU A 77 -18.34 -26.60 46.47
C LEU A 77 -19.21 -27.80 46.85
N PRO A 78 -20.32 -27.61 47.59
CA PRO A 78 -21.22 -28.68 47.96
C PRO A 78 -22.01 -29.15 46.74
N THR A 79 -21.92 -30.46 46.52
CA THR A 79 -22.59 -31.23 45.47
C THR A 79 -24.13 -31.15 45.57
N LYS A 80 -24.80 -30.76 44.47
CA LYS A 80 -26.19 -31.20 44.22
C LYS A 80 -26.28 -31.81 42.81
N LYS A 81 -26.65 -33.10 42.82
CA LYS A 81 -26.72 -34.09 41.73
C LYS A 81 -27.44 -33.54 40.48
N VAL A 82 -26.77 -33.47 39.34
CA VAL A 82 -26.65 -34.48 38.26
C VAL A 82 -28.00 -34.91 37.65
N LYS A 83 -28.21 -34.52 36.39
CA LYS A 83 -28.80 -35.38 35.38
C LYS A 83 -27.93 -35.29 34.12
N SER A 84 -26.98 -36.20 34.04
CA SER A 84 -26.20 -36.55 32.84
C SER A 84 -27.12 -37.23 31.84
N PHE A 85 -27.07 -36.82 30.56
CA PHE A 85 -26.90 -37.70 29.39
C PHE A 85 -26.54 -36.83 28.17
N GLU A 86 -25.29 -36.99 27.74
CA GLU A 86 -24.68 -36.96 26.39
C GLU A 86 -24.91 -35.79 25.42
N THR A 87 -23.76 -35.30 24.95
CA THR A 87 -23.43 -34.18 24.07
C THR A 87 -24.10 -34.24 22.69
N PRO A 88 -24.55 -33.08 22.17
CA PRO A 88 -23.92 -32.58 20.95
C PRO A 88 -23.46 -31.12 21.08
N GLU A 89 -22.22 -30.93 20.62
CA GLU A 89 -21.48 -29.71 20.33
C GLU A 89 -22.31 -28.59 19.66
N VAL A 90 -22.71 -27.57 20.42
CA VAL A 90 -23.38 -26.31 19.98
C VAL A 90 -23.10 -25.28 21.10
N GLU A 91 -22.65 -24.04 20.95
CA GLU A 91 -22.46 -23.09 19.85
C GLU A 91 -21.43 -22.06 20.37
N LYS A 92 -20.37 -21.78 19.62
CA LYS A 92 -19.49 -20.64 19.90
C LYS A 92 -20.14 -19.40 19.30
N GLN A 93 -20.83 -18.60 20.11
CA GLN A 93 -21.38 -17.32 19.65
C GLN A 93 -20.24 -16.35 19.32
N GLU A 94 -19.89 -16.29 18.03
CA GLU A 94 -19.00 -15.29 17.45
C GLU A 94 -19.65 -13.90 17.56
N PHE A 95 -18.99 -12.99 18.27
CA PHE A 95 -19.26 -11.57 18.14
C PHE A 95 -18.93 -11.14 16.70
N ALA A 96 -19.98 -10.93 15.90
CA ALA A 96 -19.88 -10.45 14.54
C ALA A 96 -19.43 -8.98 14.53
N ALA A 97 -18.12 -8.75 14.41
CA ALA A 97 -17.64 -7.54 13.76
C ALA A 97 -18.30 -7.48 12.36
N PRO A 98 -18.78 -6.31 11.90
CA PRO A 98 -19.22 -6.20 10.51
C PRO A 98 -17.98 -6.44 9.65
N LYS A 99 -17.85 -7.67 9.13
CA LYS A 99 -16.90 -8.00 8.07
C LYS A 99 -17.07 -6.89 7.03
N PRO A 100 -16.02 -6.14 6.64
CA PRO A 100 -16.12 -5.28 5.48
C PRO A 100 -16.64 -6.19 4.38
N LYS A 101 -17.83 -5.86 3.83
CA LYS A 101 -18.49 -6.66 2.81
C LYS A 101 -17.43 -6.96 1.77
N ALA A 102 -16.93 -8.19 1.76
CA ALA A 102 -15.93 -8.60 0.82
C ALA A 102 -16.59 -8.36 -0.53
N SER A 103 -16.09 -7.37 -1.27
CA SER A 103 -16.50 -7.14 -2.65
C SER A 103 -16.58 -8.51 -3.31
N PRO A 104 -17.64 -8.83 -4.07
CA PRO A 104 -17.73 -10.09 -4.79
C PRO A 104 -16.37 -10.37 -5.40
N ARG A 105 -15.77 -11.53 -5.08
CA ARG A 105 -14.48 -11.92 -5.65
C ARG A 105 -14.69 -11.94 -7.16
N VAL A 106 -14.24 -10.87 -7.82
CA VAL A 106 -14.33 -10.75 -9.27
C VAL A 106 -13.61 -11.97 -9.84
N PRO A 107 -14.24 -12.70 -10.78
CA PRO A 107 -13.60 -13.82 -11.44
C PRO A 107 -12.19 -13.45 -11.92
N ASN A 108 -11.29 -14.42 -12.01
CA ASN A 108 -10.01 -14.24 -12.68
C ASN A 108 -10.26 -14.01 -14.18
N MET A 109 -10.57 -12.77 -14.55
CA MET A 109 -10.67 -12.31 -15.92
C MET A 109 -9.30 -12.37 -16.59
N SER A 110 -9.28 -12.70 -17.89
CA SER A 110 -8.06 -12.65 -18.69
C SER A 110 -7.58 -11.20 -18.85
N PHE A 111 -6.34 -11.02 -19.27
CA PHE A 111 -5.77 -9.69 -19.50
C PHE A 111 -6.58 -8.94 -20.59
N GLU A 112 -6.97 -9.62 -21.65
CA GLU A 112 -7.79 -9.07 -22.73
C GLU A 112 -9.17 -8.61 -22.24
N ASP A 113 -9.83 -9.40 -21.39
CA ASP A 113 -11.12 -9.02 -20.81
C ASP A 113 -11.00 -7.77 -19.91
N SER A 114 -9.89 -7.65 -19.19
CA SER A 114 -9.61 -6.47 -18.36
C SER A 114 -9.48 -5.19 -19.17
N VAL A 115 -8.83 -5.28 -20.34
CA VAL A 115 -8.65 -4.15 -21.25
C VAL A 115 -10.00 -3.68 -21.79
N VAL A 116 -10.81 -4.60 -22.31
CA VAL A 116 -12.12 -4.27 -22.89
C VAL A 116 -13.04 -3.67 -21.83
N HIS A 117 -13.07 -4.26 -20.64
CA HIS A 117 -13.91 -3.79 -19.56
C HIS A 117 -13.53 -2.36 -19.13
N VAL A 118 -12.23 -2.04 -19.00
CA VAL A 118 -11.83 -0.69 -18.64
C VAL A 118 -12.08 0.31 -19.77
N LEU A 119 -11.88 -0.07 -21.04
CA LEU A 119 -12.22 0.79 -22.16
C LEU A 119 -13.72 1.12 -22.16
N GLN A 120 -14.59 0.14 -21.91
CA GLN A 120 -16.04 0.36 -21.75
C GLN A 120 -16.39 1.31 -20.60
N LEU A 121 -15.66 1.26 -19.48
CA LEU A 121 -15.84 2.19 -18.36
C LEU A 121 -15.52 3.63 -18.75
N ILE A 122 -14.42 3.83 -19.47
CA ILE A 122 -13.96 5.16 -19.91
C ILE A 122 -14.87 5.72 -21.02
N THR A 123 -15.50 4.87 -21.84
CA THR A 123 -16.51 5.31 -22.82
C THR A 123 -17.70 6.02 -22.17
N LYS A 124 -18.06 5.66 -20.93
CA LYS A 124 -19.15 6.32 -20.19
C LYS A 124 -18.77 7.74 -19.74
N GLY A 125 -17.49 8.05 -19.68
CA GLY A 125 -16.99 9.37 -19.35
C GLY A 125 -15.53 9.37 -18.87
N PRO A 126 -14.89 10.54 -18.83
CA PRO A 126 -13.50 10.66 -18.40
C PRO A 126 -13.32 10.26 -16.93
N MET A 127 -12.51 9.23 -16.69
CA MET A 127 -12.30 8.60 -15.38
C MET A 127 -10.85 8.75 -14.89
N THR A 128 -10.66 8.75 -13.57
CA THR A 128 -9.32 8.66 -12.96
C THR A 128 -8.92 7.21 -12.72
N SER A 129 -7.63 6.95 -12.49
CA SER A 129 -7.18 5.60 -12.09
C SER A 129 -7.85 5.10 -10.80
N ARG A 130 -8.28 6.00 -9.91
CA ARG A 130 -8.97 5.64 -8.67
C ARG A 130 -10.41 5.20 -8.92
N ASP A 131 -11.11 5.89 -9.82
CA ASP A 131 -12.49 5.54 -10.19
C ASP A 131 -12.54 4.16 -10.87
N ILE A 132 -11.52 3.89 -11.70
CA ILE A 132 -11.34 2.59 -12.34
C ILE A 132 -11.03 1.53 -11.28
N GLU A 133 -10.14 1.77 -10.31
CA GLU A 133 -9.86 0.82 -9.22
C GLU A 133 -11.11 0.37 -8.47
N VAL A 134 -11.97 1.32 -8.08
CA VAL A 134 -13.19 1.05 -7.31
C VAL A 134 -14.17 0.20 -8.12
N THR A 135 -14.30 0.49 -9.41
CA THR A 135 -15.27 -0.20 -10.28
C THR A 135 -14.73 -1.54 -10.79
N PHE A 136 -13.43 -1.61 -11.06
CA PHE A 136 -12.75 -2.77 -11.62
C PHE A 136 -12.41 -3.84 -10.57
N GLY A 137 -12.35 -3.48 -9.28
CA GLY A 137 -12.15 -4.42 -8.19
C GLY A 137 -10.75 -5.07 -8.16
N LYS A 138 -9.75 -4.45 -8.80
CA LYS A 138 -8.33 -4.84 -8.71
C LYS A 138 -7.52 -3.80 -7.95
N SER A 139 -6.31 -4.18 -7.53
CA SER A 139 -5.36 -3.27 -6.88
C SER A 139 -5.01 -2.06 -7.75
N ARG A 140 -4.82 -0.90 -7.11
CA ARG A 140 -4.33 0.35 -7.70
C ARG A 140 -3.10 0.16 -8.58
N GLU A 141 -2.20 -0.75 -8.21
CA GLU A 141 -0.99 -1.04 -8.99
C GLU A 141 -1.28 -1.74 -10.31
N HIS A 142 -2.26 -2.65 -10.32
CA HIS A 142 -2.63 -3.35 -11.53
C HIS A 142 -3.32 -2.40 -12.51
N VAL A 143 -4.22 -1.57 -11.99
CA VAL A 143 -4.92 -0.55 -12.78
C VAL A 143 -3.93 0.48 -13.32
N SER A 144 -2.95 0.94 -12.53
CA SER A 144 -1.97 1.91 -13.01
C SER A 144 -1.08 1.35 -14.13
N ARG A 145 -0.66 0.08 -14.02
CA ARG A 145 0.08 -0.61 -15.07
C ARG A 145 -0.76 -0.78 -16.34
N LEU A 146 -2.03 -1.17 -16.18
CA LEU A 146 -2.97 -1.32 -17.29
C LEU A 146 -3.19 0.03 -18.01
N MET A 147 -3.47 1.10 -17.26
CA MET A 147 -3.67 2.43 -17.83
C MET A 147 -2.43 2.97 -18.53
N LYS A 148 -1.24 2.69 -17.97
CA LYS A 148 0.02 3.03 -18.63
C LYS A 148 0.14 2.33 -19.99
N LYS A 149 -0.12 1.02 -20.04
CA LYS A 149 -0.05 0.25 -21.28
C LYS A 149 -1.08 0.73 -22.31
N LEU A 150 -2.31 0.98 -21.90
CA LEU A 150 -3.36 1.47 -22.80
C LEU A 150 -3.07 2.87 -23.37
N PHE A 151 -2.40 3.71 -22.58
CA PHE A 151 -1.90 5.00 -23.05
C PHE A 151 -0.75 4.84 -24.06
N GLU A 152 0.23 3.97 -23.77
CA GLU A 152 1.34 3.67 -24.68
C GLU A 152 0.86 3.07 -26.02
N ASP A 153 -0.17 2.21 -25.97
CA ASP A 153 -0.78 1.60 -27.14
C ASP A 153 -1.73 2.57 -27.90
N GLY A 154 -1.99 3.77 -27.36
CA GLY A 154 -2.81 4.81 -27.99
C GLY A 154 -4.32 4.56 -27.95
N PHE A 155 -4.79 3.66 -27.08
CA PHE A 155 -6.23 3.42 -26.90
C PHE A 155 -6.91 4.50 -26.07
N VAL A 156 -6.13 5.19 -25.24
CA VAL A 156 -6.62 6.15 -24.25
C VAL A 156 -5.65 7.32 -24.17
N ASP A 157 -6.17 8.54 -24.07
CA ASP A 157 -5.38 9.73 -23.82
C ASP A 157 -5.44 10.12 -22.34
N ARG A 158 -4.42 10.83 -21.85
CA ARG A 158 -4.33 11.29 -20.46
C ARG A 158 -4.25 12.80 -20.39
N ASP A 159 -5.20 13.40 -19.67
CA ASP A 159 -5.13 14.81 -19.33
C ASP A 159 -4.10 15.03 -18.22
N THR A 160 -3.07 15.82 -18.52
CA THR A 160 -1.98 16.17 -17.59
C THR A 160 -2.19 17.54 -16.93
N ALA A 161 -3.27 18.25 -17.27
CA ALA A 161 -3.57 19.57 -16.73
C ALA A 161 -3.87 19.53 -15.22
N ALA A 162 -4.44 18.42 -14.73
CA ALA A 162 -4.78 18.24 -13.32
C ALA A 162 -4.33 16.87 -12.78
N ARG A 163 -4.00 16.85 -11.49
CA ARG A 163 -3.76 15.61 -10.74
C ARG A 163 -4.96 15.35 -9.81
N PRO A 164 -5.48 14.11 -9.72
CA PRO A 164 -5.08 12.89 -10.43
C PRO A 164 -5.41 12.93 -11.94
N TYR A 165 -4.59 12.24 -12.75
CA TYR A 165 -4.76 12.21 -14.21
C TYR A 165 -6.12 11.62 -14.59
N ARG A 166 -6.73 12.21 -15.62
CA ARG A 166 -8.00 11.77 -16.18
C ARG A 166 -7.75 11.14 -17.53
N TYR A 167 -8.41 10.03 -17.77
CA TYR A 167 -8.26 9.25 -19.00
C TYR A 167 -9.50 9.40 -19.87
N THR A 168 -9.29 9.59 -21.17
CA THR A 168 -10.34 9.72 -22.19
C THR A 168 -10.08 8.73 -23.32
N ILE A 169 -11.13 8.11 -23.85
CA ILE A 169 -10.98 7.13 -24.92
C ILE A 169 -10.58 7.80 -26.25
N THR A 170 -9.64 7.18 -26.98
CA THR A 170 -9.23 7.60 -28.32
C THR A 170 -10.03 6.84 -29.39
N ASN A 171 -10.09 7.31 -30.63
CA ASN A 171 -10.74 6.61 -31.75
C ASN A 171 -10.33 5.13 -31.85
N LYS A 172 -9.02 4.85 -31.71
CA LYS A 172 -8.46 3.48 -31.69
C LYS A 172 -9.02 2.62 -30.54
N GLY A 173 -9.26 3.23 -29.37
CA GLY A 173 -9.89 2.58 -28.23
C GLY A 173 -11.35 2.23 -28.49
N GLN A 174 -12.09 3.11 -29.16
CA GLN A 174 -13.48 2.86 -29.53
C GLN A 174 -13.61 1.69 -30.53
N GLU A 175 -12.76 1.65 -31.55
CA GLU A 175 -12.71 0.55 -32.53
C GLU A 175 -12.46 -0.80 -31.85
N ARG A 176 -11.60 -0.83 -30.81
CA ARG A 176 -11.25 -2.06 -30.09
C ARG A 176 -12.44 -2.66 -29.32
N ILE A 177 -13.33 -1.83 -28.77
CA ILE A 177 -14.55 -2.30 -28.11
C ILE A 177 -15.56 -2.77 -29.16
N GLY A 178 -15.79 -1.95 -30.21
CA GLY A 178 -16.78 -2.26 -31.25
C GLY A 178 -16.45 -3.52 -32.05
N SER A 179 -15.18 -3.90 -32.16
CA SER A 179 -14.76 -5.14 -32.82
C SER A 179 -15.13 -6.41 -32.03
N ASN A 180 -15.21 -6.34 -30.70
CA ASN A 180 -15.56 -7.48 -29.85
C ASN A 180 -17.07 -7.61 -29.59
N GLU A 181 -17.83 -6.53 -29.72
CA GLU A 181 -19.29 -6.52 -29.56
C GLU A 181 -20.01 -7.27 -30.72
N GLY A 182 -19.28 -7.55 -31.81
CA GLY A 182 -19.76 -8.36 -32.94
C GLY A 182 -19.64 -9.89 -32.78
N ASP A 183 -18.97 -10.39 -31.72
CA ASP A 183 -18.69 -11.83 -31.56
C ASP A 183 -19.53 -12.52 -30.47
N VAL A 184 -20.40 -11.77 -29.78
CA VAL A 184 -21.35 -12.33 -28.80
C VAL A 184 -22.77 -12.35 -29.38
N VAL A 185 -22.94 -13.05 -30.51
CA VAL A 185 -24.27 -13.40 -31.01
C VAL A 185 -24.76 -14.64 -30.26
N TYR A 186 -25.69 -14.38 -29.34
CA TYR A 186 -26.62 -15.32 -28.68
C TYR A 186 -26.71 -16.73 -29.29
N ALA A 187 -26.06 -17.71 -28.67
CA ALA A 187 -26.48 -19.10 -28.76
C ALA A 187 -27.67 -19.29 -27.80
N VAL A 188 -28.87 -18.91 -28.24
CA VAL A 188 -30.13 -19.40 -27.66
C VAL A 188 -30.42 -20.74 -28.33
N SER A 189 -30.13 -21.84 -27.62
CA SER A 189 -30.71 -23.15 -27.95
C SER A 189 -32.15 -23.17 -27.49
N GLN A 190 -33.05 -23.45 -28.44
CA GLN A 190 -34.42 -23.91 -28.19
C GLN A 190 -34.44 -25.35 -27.67
#